data_AF-A0A662VIH6-F1
#
_entry.id   AF-A0A662VIH6-F1
#
_cell.length_a   1.000
_cell.length_b   1.000
_cell.length_c   1.000
_cell.angle_alpha   90.00
_cell.angle_beta   90.00
_cell.angle_gamma   90.00
#
_symmetry.space_group_name_H-M   'P 1'
#
loop_
_entity.id
_entity.type
_entity.pdbx_description
1 polymer ?
#
loop_
_entity_poly.entity_id
_entity_poly.type
_entity_poly.pdbx_seq_one_letter_code
_entity_poly.pdbx_strand_id
1 'polypeptide(L)'
;MKEEALLDLFRAMEGILGPNYECRYYPCHFSGQDCSFCFCPFYPCFLYRLGGEIIVSSKGNYVWSCKNCWWIHEKQNVEAVVNYFSGYSRQILIEEDWYFFNRSLQNILFGEELGLIVNGSYDLMPPNFYELEYLEVDKTEFLAVKLDDFEIKSVRKIKDIEEAENEILIPEKEGRIIRGKYKGLFVECRI
;
A
#
# COMPACT_ATOMS: atom_id res chain seq x y z
N MET A 1 -7.32 -5.14 -12.47
CA MET A 1 -6.20 -4.98 -11.52
C MET A 1 -6.05 -6.16 -10.55
N LYS A 2 -7.05 -6.49 -9.71
CA LYS A 2 -6.97 -7.66 -8.80
C LYS A 2 -6.63 -8.95 -9.55
N GLU A 3 -7.37 -9.23 -10.63
CA GLU A 3 -7.17 -10.43 -11.46
C GLU A 3 -5.74 -10.52 -12.03
N GLU A 4 -5.23 -9.43 -12.60
CA GLU A 4 -3.87 -9.37 -13.16
C GLU A 4 -2.81 -9.59 -12.08
N ALA A 5 -2.99 -9.00 -10.89
CA ALA A 5 -2.08 -9.19 -9.78
C ALA A 5 -2.10 -10.63 -9.23
N LEU A 6 -3.26 -11.28 -9.22
CA LEU A 6 -3.38 -12.69 -8.87
C LEU A 6 -2.72 -13.61 -9.90
N LEU A 7 -2.85 -13.31 -11.18
CA LEU A 7 -2.17 -14.05 -12.25
C LEU A 7 -0.65 -13.96 -12.10
N ASP A 8 -0.13 -12.76 -11.84
CA ASP A 8 1.30 -12.54 -11.58
C ASP A 8 1.75 -13.29 -10.31
N LEU A 9 0.97 -13.24 -9.23
CA LEU A 9 1.24 -13.99 -8.01
C LEU A 9 1.30 -15.50 -8.25
N PHE A 10 0.30 -16.08 -8.93
CA PHE A 10 0.28 -17.51 -9.18
C PHE A 10 1.42 -17.95 -10.10
N ARG A 11 1.84 -17.11 -11.04
CA ARG A 11 3.04 -17.37 -11.86
C ARG A 11 4.30 -17.33 -11.00
N ALA A 12 4.46 -16.32 -10.15
CA ALA A 12 5.60 -16.17 -9.27
C ALA A 12 5.74 -17.32 -8.28
N MET A 13 4.61 -17.90 -7.82
CA MET A 13 4.58 -19.10 -6.98
C MET A 13 5.09 -20.37 -7.69
N GLU A 14 4.95 -20.46 -9.01
CA GLU A 14 5.52 -21.55 -9.82
C GLU A 14 6.99 -21.27 -10.19
N GLY A 15 7.39 -20.00 -10.21
CA GLY A 15 8.77 -19.59 -10.41
C GLY A 15 8.92 -18.07 -10.54
N ILE A 16 9.88 -17.52 -9.81
CA ILE A 16 10.24 -16.10 -9.89
C ILE A 16 10.91 -15.81 -11.24
N LEU A 17 10.40 -14.80 -11.94
CA LEU A 17 10.82 -14.46 -13.30
C LEU A 17 12.18 -13.72 -13.32
N GLY A 18 12.40 -12.81 -12.36
CA GLY A 18 13.51 -11.87 -12.43
C GLY A 18 13.26 -10.73 -13.43
N PRO A 19 14.32 -10.06 -13.92
CA PRO A 19 14.20 -8.96 -14.87
C PRO A 19 13.70 -9.38 -16.25
N ASN A 20 12.78 -8.61 -16.83
CA ASN A 20 12.28 -8.83 -18.19
C ASN A 20 12.79 -7.76 -19.17
N TYR A 21 14.00 -7.97 -19.70
CA TYR A 21 14.67 -7.03 -20.63
C TYR A 21 13.98 -6.87 -21.99
N GLU A 22 13.12 -7.81 -22.39
CA GLU A 22 12.37 -7.77 -23.65
C GLU A 22 11.07 -6.96 -23.53
N CYS A 23 10.66 -6.59 -22.31
CA CYS A 23 9.45 -5.81 -22.07
C CYS A 23 9.65 -4.36 -22.53
N ARG A 24 8.73 -3.85 -23.36
CA ARG A 24 8.76 -2.44 -23.83
C ARG A 24 8.68 -1.39 -22.73
N TYR A 25 8.25 -1.79 -21.53
CA TYR A 25 8.14 -0.92 -20.37
C TYR A 25 9.34 -1.04 -19.44
N TYR A 26 10.33 -1.88 -19.76
CA TYR A 26 11.50 -2.10 -18.92
C TYR A 26 12.57 -1.01 -19.12
N PRO A 27 13.18 -0.49 -18.04
CA PRO A 27 12.72 -0.59 -16.66
C PRO A 27 11.53 0.35 -16.40
N CYS A 28 10.53 -0.10 -15.64
CA CYS A 28 9.44 0.77 -15.22
C CYS A 28 9.74 1.51 -13.90
N HIS A 29 10.62 0.96 -13.06
CA HIS A 29 11.04 1.54 -11.78
C HIS A 29 12.56 1.73 -11.67
N PHE A 30 13.36 0.69 -11.96
CA PHE A 30 14.83 0.77 -11.92
C PHE A 30 15.49 -0.35 -12.73
N SER A 31 16.75 -0.16 -13.15
CA SER A 31 17.51 -1.18 -13.90
C SER A 31 17.83 -2.38 -13.01
N GLY A 32 17.62 -3.59 -13.51
CA GLY A 32 17.77 -4.83 -12.75
C GLY A 32 16.56 -5.21 -11.88
N GLN A 33 15.44 -4.48 -11.98
CA GLN A 33 14.22 -4.80 -11.25
C GLN A 33 13.68 -6.21 -11.56
N ASP A 34 13.06 -6.83 -10.56
CA ASP A 34 12.28 -8.05 -10.73
C ASP A 34 10.89 -7.74 -11.29
N CYS A 35 10.49 -8.46 -12.33
CA CYS A 35 9.23 -8.25 -13.04
C CYS A 35 8.16 -9.30 -12.69
N SER A 36 8.36 -10.11 -11.64
CA SER A 36 7.39 -11.15 -11.23
C SER A 36 6.04 -10.58 -10.78
N PHE A 37 6.02 -9.34 -10.30
CA PHE A 37 4.82 -8.60 -9.91
C PHE A 37 4.69 -7.32 -10.73
N CYS A 38 4.45 -7.44 -12.03
CA CYS A 38 4.15 -6.28 -12.88
C CYS A 38 2.86 -5.60 -12.39
N PHE A 39 1.90 -6.40 -11.93
CA PHE A 39 0.75 -5.95 -11.17
C PHE A 39 0.94 -6.31 -9.70
N CYS A 40 1.08 -5.27 -8.86
CA CYS A 40 1.33 -5.45 -7.44
C CYS A 40 0.08 -6.04 -6.73
N PRO A 41 0.19 -7.18 -6.01
CA PRO A 41 -0.92 -7.78 -5.27
C PRO A 41 -1.44 -6.92 -4.13
N PHE A 42 -0.68 -5.89 -3.75
CA PHE A 42 -1.01 -4.99 -2.65
C PHE A 42 -1.57 -3.64 -3.13
N TYR A 43 -1.81 -3.45 -4.43
CA TYR A 43 -2.34 -2.18 -4.91
C TYR A 43 -3.82 -2.01 -4.52
N PRO A 44 -4.26 -0.83 -4.04
CA PRO A 44 -3.44 0.26 -3.51
C PRO A 44 -2.98 -0.06 -2.07
N CYS A 45 -1.70 0.08 -1.76
CA CYS A 45 -1.21 -0.33 -0.42
C CYS A 45 -1.41 0.76 0.64
N PHE A 46 -1.55 2.01 0.20
CA PHE A 46 -1.63 3.20 1.04
C PHE A 46 -0.46 3.39 2.03
N LEU A 47 0.71 2.82 1.72
CA LEU A 47 1.95 3.01 2.48
C LEU A 47 2.88 3.96 1.74
N TYR A 48 2.89 5.23 2.15
CA TYR A 48 3.75 6.27 1.57
C TYR A 48 5.24 5.97 1.71
N ARG A 49 5.64 5.26 2.77
CA ARG A 49 7.03 4.81 3.00
C ARG A 49 7.57 3.88 1.93
N LEU A 50 6.68 3.24 1.14
CA LEU A 50 7.08 2.43 -0.01
C LEU A 50 7.17 3.26 -1.30
N GLY A 51 7.02 4.58 -1.24
CA GLY A 51 7.07 5.48 -2.40
C GLY A 51 5.78 5.60 -3.19
N GLY A 52 4.69 4.98 -2.74
CA GLY A 52 3.37 5.18 -3.34
C GLY A 52 2.74 6.51 -2.91
N GLU A 53 1.81 7.07 -3.70
CA GLU A 53 1.06 8.28 -3.31
C GLU A 53 -0.28 8.42 -4.02
N ILE A 54 -1.25 9.11 -3.41
CA ILE A 54 -2.51 9.45 -4.09
C ILE A 54 -2.25 10.61 -5.08
N ILE A 55 -2.65 10.42 -6.33
CA ILE A 55 -2.65 11.47 -7.37
C ILE A 55 -4.03 11.59 -8.02
N VAL A 56 -4.27 12.70 -8.72
CA VAL A 56 -5.45 12.86 -9.58
C VAL A 56 -5.04 12.53 -11.02
N SER A 57 -5.69 11.52 -11.59
CA SER A 57 -5.51 11.12 -12.99
C SER A 57 -5.95 12.21 -13.97
N SER A 58 -5.57 12.10 -15.24
CA SER A 58 -6.01 13.03 -16.30
C SER A 58 -7.53 13.10 -16.50
N LYS A 59 -8.26 12.10 -16.00
CA LYS A 59 -9.72 12.03 -16.02
C LYS A 59 -10.38 12.61 -14.77
N GLY A 60 -9.61 13.14 -13.82
CA GLY A 60 -10.12 13.71 -12.57
C GLY A 60 -10.35 12.69 -11.44
N ASN A 61 -10.06 11.41 -11.65
CA ASN A 61 -10.21 10.37 -10.63
C ASN A 61 -8.96 10.27 -9.75
N TYR A 62 -9.14 10.04 -8.44
CA TYR A 62 -8.05 9.68 -7.54
C TYR A 62 -7.51 8.29 -7.86
N VAL A 63 -6.18 8.15 -7.91
CA VAL A 63 -5.49 6.87 -8.11
C VAL A 63 -4.27 6.80 -7.20
N TRP A 64 -3.89 5.59 -6.78
CA TRP A 64 -2.65 5.36 -6.06
C TRP A 64 -1.52 5.19 -7.08
N SER A 65 -0.56 6.11 -7.11
CA SER A 65 0.61 6.01 -7.96
C SER A 65 1.69 5.21 -7.24
N CYS A 66 2.15 4.12 -7.84
CA CYS A 66 3.33 3.37 -7.38
C CYS A 66 4.61 3.83 -8.09
N LYS A 67 4.62 4.96 -8.80
CA LYS A 67 5.74 5.36 -9.69
C LYS A 67 7.11 5.37 -8.98
N ASN A 68 7.14 5.75 -7.71
CA ASN A 68 8.38 5.81 -6.92
C ASN A 68 8.55 4.60 -5.97
N CYS A 69 7.76 3.53 -6.17
CA CYS A 69 7.88 2.30 -5.38
C CYS A 69 8.88 1.33 -6.01
N TRP A 70 9.91 0.96 -5.24
CA TRP A 70 10.90 -0.04 -5.65
C TRP A 70 10.73 -1.36 -4.89
N TRP A 71 10.09 -1.33 -3.73
CA TRP A 71 10.07 -2.44 -2.78
C TRP A 71 9.64 -3.76 -3.41
N ILE A 72 8.48 -3.80 -4.09
CA ILE A 72 7.95 -5.04 -4.71
C ILE A 72 8.78 -5.56 -5.89
N HIS A 73 9.75 -4.77 -6.36
CA HIS A 73 10.62 -5.08 -7.48
C HIS A 73 12.03 -5.49 -7.06
N GLU A 74 12.34 -5.46 -5.76
CA GLU A 74 13.57 -6.06 -5.24
C GLU A 74 13.38 -7.57 -5.08
N LYS A 75 14.33 -8.35 -5.62
CA LYS A 75 14.27 -9.82 -5.61
C LYS A 75 13.94 -10.41 -4.23
N GLN A 76 14.60 -9.92 -3.18
CA GLN A 76 14.38 -10.39 -1.80
C GLN A 76 12.93 -10.20 -1.32
N ASN A 77 12.27 -9.11 -1.74
CA ASN A 77 10.88 -8.84 -1.38
C ASN A 77 9.92 -9.68 -2.22
N VAL A 78 10.25 -9.94 -3.50
CA VAL A 78 9.51 -10.88 -4.34
C VAL A 78 9.51 -12.28 -3.70
N GLU A 79 10.67 -12.76 -3.28
CA GLU A 79 10.83 -14.04 -2.57
C GLU A 79 10.01 -14.07 -1.27
N ALA A 80 10.06 -13.00 -0.46
CA ALA A 80 9.27 -12.90 0.76
C ALA A 80 7.76 -12.98 0.50
N VAL A 81 7.26 -12.29 -0.52
CA VAL A 81 5.84 -12.30 -0.92
C VAL A 81 5.40 -13.69 -1.39
N VAL A 82 6.20 -14.34 -2.25
CA VAL A 82 5.92 -15.70 -2.72
C VAL A 82 5.91 -16.69 -1.55
N ASN A 83 6.90 -16.63 -0.67
CA ASN A 83 6.98 -17.48 0.51
C ASN A 83 5.76 -17.29 1.43
N TYR A 84 5.35 -16.05 1.67
CA TYR A 84 4.17 -15.74 2.49
C TYR A 84 2.90 -16.35 1.91
N PHE A 85 2.65 -16.13 0.61
CA PHE A 85 1.42 -16.60 -0.04
C PHE A 85 1.41 -18.09 -0.39
N SER A 86 2.57 -18.77 -0.38
CA SER A 86 2.66 -20.22 -0.58
C SER A 86 1.96 -21.03 0.53
N GLY A 87 1.68 -20.42 1.68
CA GLY A 87 0.85 -21.02 2.73
C GLY A 87 -0.65 -21.03 2.45
N TYR A 88 -1.12 -20.36 1.37
CA TYR A 88 -2.53 -20.21 1.05
C TYR A 88 -2.90 -20.99 -0.21
N SER A 89 -4.13 -21.53 -0.24
CA SER A 89 -4.66 -22.11 -1.47
C SER A 89 -5.03 -21.00 -2.47
N ARG A 90 -4.96 -21.30 -3.76
CA ARG A 90 -5.38 -20.36 -4.82
C ARG A 90 -6.83 -19.91 -4.66
N GLN A 91 -7.69 -20.82 -4.22
CA GLN A 91 -9.10 -20.51 -4.00
C GLN A 91 -9.27 -19.43 -2.93
N ILE A 92 -8.56 -19.56 -1.80
CA ILE A 92 -8.56 -18.53 -0.76
C ILE A 92 -8.11 -17.19 -1.37
N LEU A 93 -6.97 -17.17 -2.06
CA LEU A 93 -6.43 -15.92 -2.64
C LEU A 93 -7.38 -15.24 -3.66
N ILE A 94 -8.23 -16.01 -4.35
CA ILE A 94 -9.25 -15.48 -5.27
C ILE A 94 -10.40 -14.82 -4.51
N GLU A 95 -10.86 -15.47 -3.44
CA GLU A 95 -12.03 -15.07 -2.65
C GLU A 95 -11.74 -13.89 -1.71
N GLU A 96 -10.49 -13.73 -1.28
CA GLU A 96 -10.08 -12.69 -0.33
C GLU A 96 -10.16 -11.26 -0.88
N ASP A 97 -10.32 -10.30 0.03
CA ASP A 97 -10.54 -8.89 -0.30
C ASP A 97 -9.27 -8.02 -0.16
N TRP A 98 -9.43 -6.72 -0.37
CA TRP A 98 -8.33 -5.76 -0.24
C TRP A 98 -7.72 -5.74 1.17
N TYR A 99 -8.52 -5.91 2.22
CA TYR A 99 -8.04 -5.91 3.60
C TYR A 99 -7.12 -7.10 3.86
N PHE A 100 -7.42 -8.27 3.32
CA PHE A 100 -6.53 -9.44 3.41
C PHE A 100 -5.14 -9.15 2.81
N PHE A 101 -5.08 -8.61 1.60
CA PHE A 101 -3.79 -8.29 0.96
C PHE A 101 -3.04 -7.19 1.70
N ASN A 102 -3.75 -6.15 2.17
CA ASN A 102 -3.13 -5.08 2.93
C ASN A 102 -2.54 -5.57 4.26
N ARG A 103 -3.28 -6.39 5.01
CA ARG A 103 -2.79 -7.01 6.26
C ARG A 103 -1.62 -7.95 6.01
N SER A 104 -1.66 -8.70 4.91
CA SER A 104 -0.56 -9.57 4.49
C SER A 104 0.71 -8.78 4.19
N LEU A 105 0.60 -7.63 3.50
CA LEU A 105 1.74 -6.73 3.29
C LEU A 105 2.36 -6.28 4.61
N GLN A 106 1.54 -5.93 5.61
CA GLN A 106 2.04 -5.51 6.91
C GLN A 106 2.77 -6.63 7.64
N ASN A 107 2.23 -7.85 7.63
CA ASN A 107 2.92 -9.01 8.20
C ASN A 107 4.27 -9.27 7.50
N ILE A 108 4.34 -9.11 6.18
CA ILE A 108 5.60 -9.24 5.44
C ILE A 108 6.61 -8.14 5.80
N LEU A 109 6.15 -6.89 5.96
CA LEU A 109 7.02 -5.73 6.23
C LEU A 109 7.46 -5.61 7.68
N PHE A 110 6.57 -5.93 8.61
CA PHE A 110 6.71 -5.60 10.04
C PHE A 110 6.64 -6.83 10.95
N GLY A 111 6.27 -7.99 10.42
CA GLY A 111 6.03 -9.20 11.21
C GLY A 111 4.68 -9.22 11.94
N GLU A 112 3.90 -8.15 11.86
CA GLU A 112 2.57 -8.03 12.45
C GLU A 112 1.69 -7.04 11.68
N GLU A 113 0.37 -7.12 11.90
CA GLU A 113 -0.58 -6.10 11.46
C GLU A 113 -0.52 -4.91 12.44
N LEU A 114 -0.13 -3.74 11.93
CA LEU A 114 -0.06 -2.49 12.70
C LEU A 114 -1.29 -1.61 12.50
N GLY A 115 -2.01 -1.81 11.40
CA GLY A 115 -3.26 -1.12 11.12
C GLY A 115 -4.33 -1.45 12.16
N LEU A 116 -5.22 -0.50 12.42
CA LEU A 116 -6.20 -0.61 13.50
C LEU A 116 -7.61 -0.38 12.96
N ILE A 117 -8.59 -1.13 13.42
CA ILE A 117 -10.00 -0.81 13.16
C ILE A 117 -10.48 0.19 14.22
N VAL A 118 -10.86 1.39 13.79
CA VAL A 118 -11.40 2.45 14.65
C VAL A 118 -12.74 2.89 14.08
N ASN A 119 -13.82 2.69 14.85
CA ASN A 119 -15.19 3.06 14.46
C ASN A 119 -15.61 2.53 13.07
N GLY A 120 -15.22 1.29 12.75
CA GLY A 120 -15.52 0.67 11.45
C GLY A 120 -14.63 1.13 10.29
N SER A 121 -13.76 2.11 10.53
CA SER A 121 -12.73 2.56 9.56
C SER A 121 -11.41 1.85 9.83
N TYR A 122 -10.61 1.63 8.77
CA TYR A 122 -9.32 0.98 8.89
C TYR A 122 -8.19 2.01 8.86
N ASP A 123 -7.57 2.21 10.01
CA ASP A 123 -6.49 3.16 10.22
C ASP A 123 -5.14 2.56 9.80
N LEU A 124 -4.60 3.09 8.71
CA LEU A 124 -3.28 2.80 8.16
C LEU A 124 -2.25 3.90 8.47
N MET A 125 -2.55 4.85 9.34
CA MET A 125 -1.54 5.78 9.85
C MET A 125 -0.44 5.04 10.62
N PRO A 126 -0.71 4.07 11.53
CA PRO A 126 0.35 3.38 12.26
C PRO A 126 1.44 2.72 11.40
N PRO A 127 1.14 1.90 10.37
CA PRO A 127 2.19 1.33 9.52
C PRO A 127 2.91 2.37 8.65
N ASN A 128 2.34 3.57 8.43
CA ASN A 128 3.04 4.65 7.75
C ASN A 128 4.08 5.35 8.64
N PHE A 129 3.87 5.38 9.96
CA PHE A 129 4.76 6.03 10.94
C PHE A 129 5.68 5.06 11.70
N TYR A 130 5.47 3.75 11.55
CA TYR A 130 6.20 2.73 12.30
C TYR A 130 7.72 2.87 12.14
N GLU A 131 8.41 2.96 13.29
CA GLU A 131 9.86 3.13 13.41
C GLU A 131 10.45 4.35 12.71
N LEU A 132 9.63 5.32 12.32
CA LEU A 132 10.10 6.59 11.79
C LEU A 132 10.27 7.62 12.90
N GLU A 133 11.24 8.51 12.73
CA GLU A 133 11.36 9.71 13.55
C GLU A 133 10.24 10.70 13.17
N TYR A 134 9.59 11.27 14.19
CA TYR A 134 8.50 12.21 14.00
C TYR A 134 8.57 13.36 15.02
N LEU A 135 7.98 14.48 14.63
CA LEU A 135 7.75 15.64 15.49
C LEU A 135 6.28 15.66 15.91
N GLU A 136 6.02 15.94 17.18
CA GLU A 136 4.67 16.25 17.65
C GLU A 136 4.28 17.65 17.18
N VAL A 137 3.04 17.80 16.71
CA VAL A 137 2.47 19.07 16.26
C VAL A 137 1.13 19.31 16.95
N ASP A 138 0.71 20.57 17.09
CA ASP A 138 -0.54 20.89 17.80
C ASP A 138 -1.79 20.30 17.12
N LYS A 139 -1.79 20.27 15.79
CA LYS A 139 -2.91 19.78 14.97
C LYS A 139 -2.43 19.44 13.56
N THR A 140 -3.10 18.49 12.93
CA THR A 140 -2.97 18.23 11.50
C THR A 140 -4.26 17.63 10.94
N GLU A 141 -4.34 17.54 9.62
CA GLU A 141 -5.34 16.76 8.89
C GLU A 141 -4.74 15.42 8.45
N PHE A 142 -5.61 14.47 8.12
CA PHE A 142 -5.29 13.21 7.48
C PHE A 142 -6.40 12.85 6.49
N LEU A 143 -6.23 11.78 5.72
CA LEU A 143 -7.13 11.43 4.63
C LEU A 143 -8.06 10.30 5.04
N ALA A 144 -9.34 10.46 4.75
CA ALA A 144 -10.34 9.40 4.73
C ALA A 144 -10.58 8.99 3.28
N VAL A 145 -10.31 7.72 2.97
CA VAL A 145 -10.32 7.16 1.62
C VAL A 145 -11.42 6.12 1.53
N LYS A 146 -12.40 6.34 0.64
CA LYS A 146 -13.39 5.33 0.30
C LYS A 146 -12.84 4.44 -0.81
N LEU A 147 -12.76 3.15 -0.52
CA LEU A 147 -12.33 2.13 -1.46
C LEU A 147 -13.49 1.19 -1.76
N ASP A 148 -13.65 0.84 -3.03
CA ASP A 148 -14.60 -0.16 -3.48
C ASP A 148 -13.96 -0.97 -4.61
N ASP A 149 -13.89 -2.28 -4.43
CA ASP A 149 -13.18 -3.24 -5.28
C ASP A 149 -11.80 -2.75 -5.77
N PHE A 150 -10.91 -2.44 -4.82
CA PHE A 150 -9.53 -1.98 -5.08
C PHE A 150 -9.43 -0.62 -5.82
N GLU A 151 -10.54 0.07 -6.04
CA GLU A 151 -10.58 1.40 -6.66
C GLU A 151 -10.92 2.50 -5.65
N ILE A 152 -10.16 3.60 -5.69
CA ILE A 152 -10.43 4.78 -4.86
C ILE A 152 -11.65 5.51 -5.43
N LYS A 153 -12.72 5.60 -4.64
CA LYS A 153 -13.96 6.30 -5.02
C LYS A 153 -13.99 7.74 -4.54
N SER A 154 -13.45 8.01 -3.36
CA SER A 154 -13.32 9.37 -2.84
C SER A 154 -12.15 9.49 -1.86
N VAL A 155 -11.62 10.71 -1.78
CA VAL A 155 -10.59 11.10 -0.80
C VAL A 155 -11.06 12.40 -0.17
N ARG A 156 -11.13 12.44 1.16
CA ARG A 156 -11.53 13.61 1.94
C ARG A 156 -10.45 13.91 2.96
N LYS A 157 -10.22 15.18 3.27
CA LYS A 157 -9.39 15.58 4.42
C LYS A 157 -10.29 15.67 5.66
N ILE A 158 -9.84 15.10 6.77
CA ILE A 158 -10.51 15.13 8.06
C ILE A 158 -9.50 15.50 9.17
N LYS A 159 -10.00 15.96 10.32
CA LYS A 159 -9.20 16.39 11.48
C LYS A 159 -9.39 15.46 12.67
N ASP A 160 -10.55 14.82 12.74
CA ASP A 160 -10.86 13.84 13.77
C ASP A 160 -11.25 12.49 13.16
N ILE A 161 -10.85 11.42 13.85
CA ILE A 161 -11.07 10.04 13.41
C ILE A 161 -12.55 9.69 13.45
N GLU A 162 -13.31 10.38 14.31
CA GLU A 162 -14.76 10.27 14.45
C GLU A 162 -15.51 10.82 13.21
N GLU A 163 -14.86 11.56 12.31
CA GLU A 163 -15.44 12.05 11.04
C GLU A 163 -15.43 10.98 9.93
N ALA A 164 -14.81 9.82 10.19
CA ALA A 164 -14.67 8.75 9.21
C ALA A 164 -15.90 7.84 9.17
N GLU A 165 -16.33 7.45 7.97
CA GLU A 165 -17.53 6.64 7.75
C GLU A 165 -17.21 5.33 7.00
N ASN A 166 -16.69 4.33 7.72
CA ASN A 166 -16.22 3.06 7.14
C ASN A 166 -15.22 3.28 5.99
N GLU A 167 -14.25 4.15 6.22
CA GLU A 167 -13.22 4.54 5.26
C GLU A 167 -11.85 3.98 5.67
N ILE A 168 -10.86 4.09 4.79
CA ILE A 168 -9.47 3.79 5.10
C ILE A 168 -8.80 5.11 5.47
N LEU A 169 -8.13 5.15 6.61
CA LEU A 169 -7.47 6.36 7.12
C LEU A 169 -6.00 6.29 6.86
N ILE A 170 -5.46 7.30 6.20
CA ILE A 170 -4.04 7.35 5.83
C ILE A 170 -3.51 8.75 6.13
N PRO A 171 -2.19 8.92 6.34
CA PRO A 171 -1.62 10.24 6.56
C PRO A 171 -1.93 11.18 5.39
N GLU A 172 -1.96 12.49 5.64
CA GLU A 172 -1.82 13.45 4.56
C GLU A 172 -0.35 13.51 4.11
N LYS A 173 -0.10 13.66 2.82
CA LYS A 173 1.25 13.76 2.26
C LYS A 173 1.42 15.06 1.49
N GLU A 174 2.47 15.80 1.83
CA GLU A 174 2.93 16.99 1.11
C GLU A 174 4.42 16.86 0.80
N GLY A 175 4.74 16.60 -0.48
CA GLY A 175 6.13 16.33 -0.89
C GLY A 175 6.69 15.10 -0.18
N ARG A 176 7.70 15.30 0.68
CA ARG A 176 8.35 14.26 1.49
C ARG A 176 7.87 14.25 2.95
N ILE A 177 6.87 15.03 3.27
CA ILE A 177 6.32 15.12 4.61
C ILE A 177 4.99 14.38 4.64
N ILE A 178 4.79 13.54 5.65
CA ILE A 178 3.51 12.93 5.98
C ILE A 178 3.04 13.38 7.35
N ARG A 179 1.73 13.60 7.50
CA ARG A 179 1.11 14.07 8.74
C ARG A 179 -0.13 13.28 9.08
N GLY A 180 -0.36 13.04 10.36
CA GLY A 180 -1.54 12.30 10.81
C GLY A 180 -1.55 12.08 12.31
N LYS A 181 -2.32 11.09 12.76
CA LYS A 181 -2.33 10.63 14.14
C LYS A 181 -1.46 9.39 14.30
N TYR A 182 -0.63 9.36 15.35
CA TYR A 182 0.14 8.19 15.74
C TYR A 182 0.32 8.14 17.26
N LYS A 183 0.02 7.00 17.88
CA LYS A 183 0.09 6.81 19.34
C LYS A 183 -0.64 7.88 20.16
N GLY A 184 -1.77 8.36 19.65
CA GLY A 184 -2.60 9.40 20.29
C GLY A 184 -2.11 10.84 20.06
N LEU A 185 -0.99 11.05 19.38
CA LEU A 185 -0.42 12.36 19.08
C LEU A 185 -0.71 12.76 17.63
N PHE A 186 -0.79 14.05 17.35
CA PHE A 186 -0.64 14.55 16.00
C PHE A 186 0.84 14.63 15.67
N VAL A 187 1.24 14.04 14.55
CA VAL A 187 2.65 13.89 14.20
C VAL A 187 2.92 14.36 12.78
N GLU A 188 4.13 14.86 12.58
CA GLU A 188 4.74 15.13 11.28
C GLU A 188 6.01 14.28 11.14
N CYS A 189 6.15 13.60 10.00
CA CYS A 189 7.30 12.74 9.71
C CYS A 189 7.81 13.01 8.29
N ARG A 190 9.13 12.91 8.09
CA ARG A 190 9.78 13.00 6.79
C ARG A 190 10.12 11.61 6.27
N ILE A 191 9.70 11.32 5.03
CA ILE A 191 9.94 10.07 4.29
C ILE A 191 10.79 10.28 3.03
#